data_AF-A0A8R1EN48-F1
#
_entry.id   AF-A0A8R1EN48-F1
#
_cell.length_a   1.000
_cell.length_b   1.000
_cell.length_c   1.000
_cell.angle_alpha   90.00
_cell.angle_beta   90.00
_cell.angle_gamma   90.00
#
_symmetry.space_group_name_H-M   'P 1'
#
loop_
_entity.id
_entity.type
_entity.pdbx_description
1 polymer ?
#
loop_
_entity_poly.entity_id
_entity_poly.type
_entity_poly.pdbx_seq_one_letter_code
_entity_poly.pdbx_strand_id
1 'polypeptide(L)'
;RGSEGEVLFRQVTSDLPIEEREYFSFCFYDKEEGIRHWLYNDKKILKQLKNLPQEFSFEVKFYPTTPTTIVDDHARYYVFLQLRRDILTGRLPATADTHALHGSFVVEMTIKCIKCYFFF
;
A
#
# COMPACT_ATOMS: atom_id res chain seq x y z
N ARG A 1 -22.54 -14.87 -9.38
CA ARG A 1 -22.60 -14.17 -8.06
C ARG A 1 -21.26 -13.47 -7.87
N GLY A 2 -21.22 -12.14 -7.71
CA GLY A 2 -19.96 -11.41 -7.50
C GLY A 2 -19.62 -11.33 -6.01
N SER A 3 -18.35 -11.59 -5.67
CA SER A 3 -17.80 -11.43 -4.32
C SER A 3 -17.54 -9.95 -3.98
N GLU A 4 -17.54 -9.64 -2.69
CA GLU A 4 -17.18 -8.33 -2.15
C GLU A 4 -15.65 -8.15 -2.13
N GLY A 5 -15.19 -6.90 -2.19
CA GLY A 5 -13.77 -6.58 -2.16
C GLY A 5 -13.09 -7.12 -0.88
N GLU A 6 -13.82 -7.11 0.24
CA GLU A 6 -13.36 -7.65 1.52
C GLU A 6 -12.97 -9.14 1.46
N VAL A 7 -13.69 -9.95 0.66
CA VAL A 7 -13.39 -11.38 0.51
C VAL A 7 -12.04 -11.58 -0.18
N LEU A 8 -11.79 -10.81 -1.24
CA LEU A 8 -10.50 -10.83 -1.94
C LEU A 8 -9.38 -10.31 -1.03
N PHE A 9 -9.63 -9.21 -0.31
CA PHE A 9 -8.69 -8.63 0.64
C PHE A 9 -8.24 -9.65 1.67
N ARG A 10 -9.20 -10.31 2.33
CA ARG A 10 -8.91 -11.35 3.32
C ARG A 10 -8.18 -12.53 2.73
N GLN A 11 -8.56 -12.99 1.53
CA GLN A 11 -7.92 -14.12 0.89
C GLN A 11 -6.43 -13.85 0.61
N VAL A 12 -6.11 -12.71 0.00
CA VAL A 12 -4.71 -12.38 -0.33
C VAL A 12 -3.89 -12.05 0.92
N THR A 13 -4.49 -11.43 1.93
CA THR A 13 -3.79 -11.09 3.18
C THR A 13 -3.74 -12.23 4.19
N SER A 14 -4.43 -13.36 3.95
CA SER A 14 -4.48 -14.47 4.91
C SER A 14 -3.11 -15.11 5.17
N ASP A 15 -2.27 -15.20 4.13
CA ASP A 15 -0.93 -15.78 4.19
C ASP A 15 0.17 -14.72 4.42
N LEU A 16 -0.20 -13.44 4.53
CA LEU A 16 0.76 -12.36 4.79
C LEU A 16 0.91 -12.16 6.31
N PRO A 17 2.15 -12.02 6.82
CA PRO A 17 2.40 -11.76 8.25
C PRO A 17 2.15 -10.29 8.60
N ILE A 18 1.07 -9.69 8.09
CA ILE A 18 0.70 -8.29 8.29
C ILE A 18 -0.50 -8.24 9.22
N GLU A 19 -0.35 -7.60 10.37
CA GLU A 19 -1.42 -7.39 11.36
C GLU A 19 -2.15 -6.07 11.10
N GLU A 20 -1.40 -4.98 10.89
CA GLU A 20 -1.95 -3.64 10.59
C GLU A 20 -2.29 -3.49 9.10
N ARG A 21 -3.38 -4.15 8.68
CA ARG A 21 -3.80 -4.24 7.28
C ARG A 21 -4.50 -2.98 6.75
N GLU A 22 -4.94 -2.07 7.63
CA GLU A 22 -5.66 -0.84 7.29
C GLU A 22 -4.88 0.14 6.40
N TYR A 23 -3.55 0.00 6.35
CA TYR A 23 -2.68 0.81 5.49
C TYR A 23 -2.72 0.37 4.03
N PHE A 24 -3.23 -0.82 3.74
CA PHE A 24 -3.19 -1.45 2.42
C PHE A 24 -4.58 -1.56 1.80
N SER A 25 -4.62 -1.59 0.47
CA SER A 25 -5.84 -1.79 -0.30
C SER A 25 -5.50 -2.33 -1.68
N PHE A 26 -6.48 -2.90 -2.35
CA PHE A 26 -6.36 -3.17 -3.78
C PHE A 26 -6.65 -1.93 -4.62
N CYS A 27 -5.96 -1.81 -5.74
CA CYS A 27 -6.32 -0.90 -6.82
C CYS A 27 -6.35 -1.64 -8.16
N PHE A 28 -7.13 -1.11 -9.09
CA PHE A 28 -7.15 -1.55 -10.50
C PHE A 28 -6.92 -0.33 -11.40
N TYR A 29 -6.44 -0.59 -12.61
CA TYR A 29 -6.12 0.46 -13.59
C TYR A 29 -7.12 0.44 -14.74
N ASP A 30 -7.80 1.55 -14.94
CA ASP A 30 -8.59 1.78 -16.13
C ASP A 30 -7.64 2.23 -17.25
N LYS A 31 -7.41 1.35 -18.23
CA LYS A 31 -6.50 1.60 -19.35
C LYS A 31 -7.09 2.60 -20.35
N GLU A 32 -8.42 2.74 -20.41
CA GLU A 32 -9.09 3.66 -21.32
C GLU A 32 -9.05 5.10 -20.78
N GLU A 33 -9.35 5.27 -19.50
CA GLU A 33 -9.28 6.58 -18.83
C GLU A 33 -7.85 6.94 -18.39
N GLY A 34 -6.96 5.95 -18.28
CA GLY A 34 -5.61 6.12 -17.75
C GLY A 34 -5.57 6.35 -16.24
N ILE A 35 -6.67 6.03 -15.53
CA ILE A 35 -6.87 6.35 -14.12
C ILE A 35 -6.74 5.10 -13.25
N ARG A 36 -6.07 5.25 -12.10
CA ARG A 36 -6.02 4.23 -11.04
C ARG A 36 -7.21 4.41 -10.10
N HIS A 37 -7.94 3.34 -9.85
CA HIS A 37 -9.05 3.31 -8.90
C HIS A 37 -8.77 2.39 -7.71
N TRP A 38 -9.15 2.83 -6.51
CA TRP A 38 -9.16 1.97 -5.33
C TRP A 38 -10.34 1.02 -5.37
N LEU A 39 -10.09 -0.24 -5.02
CA LEU A 39 -11.14 -1.22 -4.75
C LEU A 39 -11.71 -0.96 -3.35
N TYR A 40 -13.01 -0.77 -3.28
CA TYR A 40 -13.77 -0.60 -2.05
C TYR A 40 -14.18 -1.97 -1.50
N ASN A 41 -13.81 -2.27 -0.26
CA ASN A 41 -14.06 -3.57 0.38
C ASN A 41 -15.55 -3.83 0.61
N ASP A 42 -16.34 -2.78 0.86
CA ASP A 42 -17.79 -2.81 1.10
C ASP A 42 -18.63 -2.98 -0.18
N LYS A 43 -17.99 -3.01 -1.36
CA LYS A 43 -18.67 -3.10 -2.65
C LYS A 43 -18.32 -4.39 -3.39
N LYS A 44 -19.28 -4.90 -4.16
CA LYS A 44 -19.05 -6.04 -5.06
C LYS A 44 -18.02 -5.68 -6.12
N ILE A 45 -17.01 -6.53 -6.30
CA ILE A 45 -15.90 -6.31 -7.25
C ILE A 45 -16.41 -6.02 -8.67
N LEU A 46 -17.36 -6.85 -9.15
CA LEU A 46 -17.93 -6.70 -10.50
C LEU A 46 -18.68 -5.38 -10.71
N LYS A 47 -19.22 -4.76 -9.65
CA LYS A 47 -19.86 -3.44 -9.76
C LYS A 47 -18.85 -2.30 -9.88
N GLN A 48 -17.62 -2.53 -9.45
CA GLN A 48 -16.55 -1.52 -9.45
C GLN A 48 -15.75 -1.53 -10.75
N LEU A 49 -15.50 -2.72 -11.31
CA LEU A 49 -14.72 -2.88 -12.53
C LEU A 49 -15.42 -2.42 -13.81
N LYS A 50 -16.77 -2.36 -13.84
CA LYS A 50 -17.52 -1.93 -15.05
C LYS A 50 -17.07 -2.61 -16.36
N ASN A 51 -16.77 -3.92 -16.31
CA ASN A 51 -16.24 -4.75 -17.42
C ASN A 51 -14.72 -4.67 -17.68
N LEU A 52 -13.96 -3.95 -16.84
CA LEU A 52 -12.49 -4.02 -16.86
C LEU A 52 -11.99 -5.42 -16.44
N PRO A 53 -10.77 -5.82 -16.87
CA PRO A 53 -10.12 -7.04 -16.42
C PRO A 53 -9.99 -7.11 -14.89
N GLN A 54 -10.05 -8.31 -14.32
CA GLN A 54 -9.82 -8.55 -12.89
C GLN A 54 -8.32 -8.58 -12.56
N GLU A 55 -7.62 -7.49 -12.90
CA GLU A 55 -6.21 -7.27 -12.60
C GLU A 55 -6.10 -6.27 -11.44
N PHE A 56 -5.57 -6.72 -10.29
CA PHE A 56 -5.45 -5.91 -9.09
C PHE A 56 -4.00 -5.83 -8.62
N SER A 57 -3.63 -4.66 -8.09
CA SER A 57 -2.37 -4.45 -7.37
C SER A 57 -2.67 -4.23 -5.89
N PHE A 58 -1.97 -4.96 -5.02
CA PHE A 58 -1.98 -4.71 -3.58
C PHE A 58 -1.03 -3.54 -3.30
N GLU A 59 -1.57 -2.42 -2.83
CA GLU A 59 -0.81 -1.18 -2.64
C GLU A 59 -1.12 -0.52 -1.28
N VAL A 60 -0.16 0.23 -0.76
CA VAL A 60 -0.33 1.18 0.35
C VAL A 60 -1.27 2.29 -0.08
N LYS A 61 -2.38 2.44 0.64
CA LYS A 61 -3.40 3.46 0.43
C LYS A 61 -3.18 4.68 1.31
N PHE A 62 -2.74 4.45 2.53
CA PHE A 62 -2.51 5.50 3.51
C PHE A 62 -1.05 5.45 3.96
N TYR A 63 -0.29 6.50 3.62
CA TYR A 63 1.08 6.64 4.09
C TYR A 63 1.07 7.20 5.52
N PRO A 64 1.85 6.63 6.44
CA PRO A 64 1.95 7.15 7.80
C PRO A 64 2.62 8.52 7.76
N THR A 65 2.11 9.45 8.57
CA THR A 65 2.69 10.80 8.72
C THR A 65 3.92 10.82 9.63
N THR A 66 4.17 9.72 10.37
CA THR A 66 5.36 9.54 11.20
C THR A 66 5.87 8.10 11.14
N PRO A 67 7.19 7.85 11.20
CA PRO A 67 7.79 6.51 11.08
C PRO A 67 7.39 5.53 12.19
N THR A 68 6.92 6.04 13.33
CA THR A 68 6.54 5.27 14.52
C THR A 68 5.06 4.95 14.60
N THR A 69 4.24 5.41 13.64
CA THR A 69 2.79 5.15 13.67
C THR A 69 2.45 3.69 13.48
N ILE A 70 3.20 2.99 12.62
CA ILE A 70 3.04 1.57 12.34
C ILE A 70 3.91 0.79 13.33
N VAL A 71 3.30 -0.04 14.15
CA VAL A 71 3.94 -0.86 15.19
C VAL A 71 4.34 -2.24 14.64
N ASP A 72 3.56 -2.82 13.74
CA ASP A 72 3.86 -4.05 13.03
C ASP A 72 5.05 -3.86 12.08
N ASP A 73 6.12 -4.60 12.34
CA ASP A 73 7.36 -4.53 11.57
C ASP A 73 7.18 -4.98 10.11
N HIS A 74 6.27 -5.93 9.83
CA HIS A 74 6.01 -6.38 8.46
C HIS A 74 5.22 -5.32 7.69
N ALA A 75 4.14 -4.78 8.27
CA ALA A 75 3.42 -3.65 7.70
C ALA A 75 4.37 -2.47 7.41
N ARG A 76 5.22 -2.13 8.38
CA ARG A 76 6.19 -1.04 8.26
C ARG A 76 7.16 -1.27 7.11
N TYR A 77 7.65 -2.50 6.94
CA TYR A 77 8.54 -2.87 5.85
C TYR A 77 7.88 -2.72 4.47
N TYR A 78 6.66 -3.23 4.29
CA TYR A 78 5.95 -3.11 3.01
C TYR A 78 5.61 -1.65 2.68
N VAL A 79 5.20 -0.85 3.69
CA VAL A 79 4.97 0.58 3.52
C VAL A 79 6.25 1.29 3.08
N PHE A 80 7.38 0.99 3.71
CA PHE A 80 8.69 1.52 3.33
C PHE A 80 9.06 1.19 1.87
N LEU A 81 8.90 -0.06 1.45
CA LEU A 81 9.21 -0.47 0.09
C LEU A 81 8.41 0.29 -0.96
N GLN A 82 7.12 0.46 -0.73
CA GLN A 82 6.27 1.21 -1.65
C GLN A 82 6.56 2.70 -1.61
N LEU A 83 6.76 3.28 -0.43
CA LEU A 83 7.12 4.70 -0.29
C LEU A 83 8.40 5.02 -1.06
N ARG A 84 9.43 4.18 -0.93
CA ARG A 84 10.68 4.32 -1.69
C ARG A 84 10.44 4.26 -3.19
N ARG A 85 9.64 3.29 -3.65
CA ARG A 85 9.28 3.15 -5.08
C ARG A 85 8.53 4.37 -5.60
N ASP A 86 7.56 4.87 -4.84
CA ASP A 86 6.70 5.97 -5.27
C ASP A 86 7.46 7.31 -5.30
N ILE A 87 8.43 7.52 -4.40
CA ILE A 87 9.36 8.65 -4.45
C ILE A 87 10.25 8.56 -5.70
N LEU A 88 10.89 7.40 -5.92
CA LEU A 88 11.83 7.22 -7.04
C LEU A 88 11.17 7.31 -8.42
N THR A 89 9.91 6.89 -8.53
CA THR A 89 9.13 6.94 -9.78
C THR A 89 8.34 8.24 -9.95
N GLY A 90 8.37 9.15 -8.96
CA GLY A 90 7.59 10.39 -8.98
C GLY A 90 6.08 10.16 -8.88
N ARG A 91 5.63 8.95 -8.51
CA ARG A 91 4.21 8.58 -8.38
C ARG A 91 3.55 9.22 -7.17
N LEU A 92 4.33 9.70 -6.21
CA LEU A 92 3.85 10.48 -5.08
C LEU A 92 3.97 11.99 -5.41
N PRO A 93 2.91 12.64 -5.92
CA PRO A 93 2.93 14.08 -6.13
C PRO A 93 3.04 14.77 -4.76
N ALA A 94 4.14 15.49 -4.55
CA ALA A 94 4.41 16.21 -3.32
C ALA A 94 5.29 17.43 -3.61
N THR A 95 5.32 18.38 -2.68
CA THR A 95 6.31 19.46 -2.71
C THR A 95 7.69 18.90 -2.38
N ALA A 96 8.75 19.64 -2.72
CA ALA A 96 10.13 19.24 -2.40
C ALA A 96 10.30 18.97 -0.89
N ASP A 97 9.65 19.76 -0.04
CA ASP A 97 9.67 19.59 1.42
C ASP A 97 9.03 18.27 1.86
N THR A 98 7.90 17.89 1.26
CA THR A 98 7.23 16.62 1.56
C THR A 98 8.04 15.43 1.05
N HIS A 99 8.72 15.56 -0.09
CA HIS A 99 9.65 14.53 -0.56
C HIS A 99 10.86 14.41 0.38
N ALA A 100 11.40 15.52 0.89
CA ALA A 100 12.49 15.50 1.86
C ALA A 100 12.07 14.84 3.18
N LEU A 101 10.84 15.13 3.65
CA LEU A 101 10.25 14.50 4.83
C LEU A 101 10.06 12.99 4.63
N HIS A 102 9.46 12.56 3.53
CA HIS A 102 9.32 11.13 3.26
C HIS A 102 10.68 10.45 3.03
N GLY A 103 11.65 11.17 2.47
CA GLY A 103 13.03 10.71 2.33
C GLY A 103 13.71 10.50 3.68
N SER A 104 13.51 11.41 4.65
CA SER A 104 14.04 11.24 6.00
C SER A 104 13.38 10.05 6.70
N PHE A 105 12.08 9.82 6.49
CA PHE A 105 11.39 8.63 6.99
C PHE A 105 11.93 7.35 6.38
N VAL A 106 12.21 7.33 5.06
CA VAL A 106 12.87 6.20 4.39
C VAL A 106 14.23 5.91 5.05
N VAL A 107 15.05 6.93 5.32
CA VAL A 107 16.34 6.74 6.00
C VAL A 107 16.15 6.22 7.43
N GLU A 108 15.22 6.78 8.19
CA GLU A 108 14.94 6.37 9.58
C GLU A 108 14.40 4.93 9.65
N MET A 109 13.47 4.58 8.76
CA MET A 109 12.92 3.23 8.65
C MET A 109 13.99 2.23 8.21
N THR A 110 14.91 2.62 7.32
CA THR A 110 16.07 1.79 6.94
C THR A 110 16.95 1.49 8.16
N ILE A 111 17.28 2.51 8.95
CA ILE A 111 18.11 2.36 10.17
C ILE A 111 17.41 1.47 11.21
N LYS A 112 16.10 1.64 11.41
CA LYS A 112 15.31 0.83 12.35
C LYS A 112 15.13 -0.62 11.88
N CYS A 113 14.85 -0.84 10.60
CA CYS A 113 14.72 -2.19 10.04
C CYS A 113 16.04 -2.97 10.07
N ILE A 114 17.20 -2.32 9.82
CA ILE A 114 18.51 -2.98 9.99
C ILE A 114 18.72 -3.43 11.43
N LYS A 115 18.29 -2.64 12.43
CA LYS A 115 18.37 -3.04 13.85
C LYS A 115 17.47 -4.23 14.17
N CYS A 116 16.27 -4.33 13.61
CA CYS A 116 15.39 -5.49 13.80
C CYS A 116 15.94 -6.77 13.13
N TYR A 117 16.56 -6.66 11.95
CA TYR A 117 17.12 -7.82 11.23
C TYR A 117 18.45 -8.34 11.78
N PHE A 118 19.18 -7.56 12.57
CA PHE A 118 20.45 -7.97 13.19
C PHE A 118 20.34 -8.35 14.68
N PHE A 119 19.12 -8.33 15.25
CA PHE A 119 18.84 -8.75 16.63
C PHE A 119 17.84 -9.92 16.74
N PHE A 120 17.76 -10.74 15.69
CA PHE A 120 17.26 -12.12 15.75
C PHE A 120 18.36 -13.08 15.33
#